data_AF-X1KTD7-F1
#
_entry.id   AF-X1KTD7-F1
#
_cell.length_a   1.000
_cell.length_b   1.000
_cell.length_c   1.000
_cell.angle_alpha   90.00
_cell.angle_beta   90.00
_cell.angle_gamma   90.00
#
_symmetry.space_group_name_H-M   'P 1'
#
loop_
_entity.id
_entity.type
_entity.pdbx_description
1 polymer ?
#
loop_
_entity_poly.entity_id
_entity_poly.type
_entity_poly.pdbx_seq_one_letter_code
_entity_poly.pdbx_strand_id
1 'polypeptide(L)'
;GCFNNTIIENSANNNSLYGIHLDSFTAGDIINNTANNNVRGIYHEGYPYLISGNTANNNQIGLSVWGPGGNGELSRNIAIDNSEYGIDFNSFSFNLTENFMVGSGLALWGQPIERFSTIHIDT
;
A
#
# COMPACT_ATOMS: atom_id res chain seq x y z
N GLY A 1 2.63 -20.67 3.12
CA GLY A 1 2.62 -19.40 2.36
C GLY A 1 2.18 -19.69 0.95
N CYS A 2 1.29 -18.85 0.41
CA CYS A 2 1.00 -18.84 -1.01
C CYS A 2 1.90 -17.78 -1.67
N PHE A 3 2.58 -18.15 -2.75
CA PHE A 3 3.53 -17.29 -3.44
C PHE A 3 3.07 -17.06 -4.88
N ASN A 4 3.48 -15.95 -5.48
CA ASN A 4 3.20 -15.58 -6.88
C ASN A 4 1.70 -15.40 -7.17
N ASN A 5 0.98 -14.75 -6.25
CA ASN A 5 -0.39 -14.32 -6.52
C ASN A 5 -0.37 -12.99 -7.27
N THR A 6 -1.28 -12.81 -8.21
CA THR A 6 -1.47 -11.50 -8.89
C THR A 6 -2.90 -11.07 -8.67
N ILE A 7 -3.09 -9.93 -8.02
CA ILE A 7 -4.38 -9.29 -7.84
C ILE A 7 -4.36 -8.04 -8.71
N ILE A 8 -5.09 -8.10 -9.82
CA ILE A 8 -5.05 -7.07 -10.86
C ILE A 8 -6.45 -6.63 -11.25
N GLU A 9 -6.64 -5.31 -11.40
CA GLU A 9 -7.86 -4.70 -11.97
C GLU A 9 -9.18 -5.02 -11.22
N ASN A 10 -9.10 -5.22 -9.91
CA ASN A 10 -10.29 -5.45 -9.09
C ASN A 10 -10.89 -4.14 -8.55
N SER A 11 -12.20 -4.15 -8.30
CA SER A 11 -12.91 -3.09 -7.59
C SER A 11 -13.46 -3.59 -6.27
N ALA A 12 -12.94 -3.08 -5.16
CA ALA A 12 -13.26 -3.51 -3.80
C ALA A 12 -13.63 -2.29 -2.93
N ASN A 13 -14.76 -1.67 -3.27
CA ASN A 13 -15.23 -0.43 -2.64
C ASN A 13 -16.28 -0.71 -1.55
N ASN A 14 -16.36 0.19 -0.56
CA ASN A 14 -17.42 0.21 0.46
C ASN A 14 -17.50 -1.05 1.32
N ASN A 15 -16.37 -1.71 1.58
CA ASN A 15 -16.30 -2.79 2.54
C ASN A 15 -16.15 -2.23 3.95
N SER A 16 -16.76 -2.89 4.94
CA SER A 16 -16.75 -2.43 6.33
C SER A 16 -15.37 -2.45 6.99
N LEU A 17 -14.39 -3.12 6.38
CA LEU A 17 -13.05 -3.26 6.95
C LEU A 17 -11.96 -3.10 5.87
N TYR A 18 -11.77 -4.09 5.01
CA TYR A 18 -10.71 -4.08 4.01
C TYR A 18 -11.30 -4.12 2.60
N GLY A 19 -10.75 -3.32 1.69
CA GLY A 19 -11.01 -3.49 0.26
C GLY A 19 -10.31 -4.75 -0.25
N ILE A 20 -8.97 -4.72 -0.27
CA ILE A 20 -8.14 -5.87 -0.61
C ILE A 20 -7.25 -6.19 0.59
N HIS A 21 -7.31 -7.42 1.07
CA HIS A 21 -6.46 -7.89 2.16
C HIS A 21 -5.70 -9.15 1.74
N LEU A 22 -4.38 -9.10 1.83
CA LEU A 22 -3.51 -10.25 1.71
C LEU A 22 -2.88 -10.51 3.06
N ASP A 23 -3.19 -11.68 3.60
CA ASP A 23 -2.75 -12.10 4.93
C ASP A 23 -1.25 -12.43 4.97
N SER A 24 -0.76 -12.56 6.19
CA SER A 24 0.57 -13.00 6.58
C SER A 24 1.05 -14.20 5.74
N PHE A 25 2.35 -14.17 5.42
CA PHE A 25 3.03 -15.22 4.63
C PHE A 25 2.52 -15.39 3.19
N THR A 26 1.82 -14.39 2.65
CA THR A 26 1.45 -14.32 1.24
C THR A 26 2.43 -13.42 0.48
N ALA A 27 2.82 -13.86 -0.73
CA ALA A 27 3.62 -13.04 -1.64
C ALA A 27 2.92 -12.91 -2.99
N GLY A 28 2.98 -11.71 -3.56
CA GLY A 28 2.29 -11.41 -4.80
C GLY A 28 2.36 -9.95 -5.19
N ASP A 29 1.81 -9.68 -6.37
CA ASP A 29 1.68 -8.36 -6.96
C ASP A 29 0.25 -7.84 -6.82
N ILE A 30 0.12 -6.57 -6.45
CA ILE A 30 -1.17 -5.87 -6.34
C ILE A 30 -1.14 -4.70 -7.32
N ILE A 31 -1.84 -4.83 -8.44
CA ILE A 31 -1.68 -3.93 -9.60
C ILE A 31 -3.02 -3.34 -10.04
N ASN A 32 -3.11 -2.03 -10.23
CA ASN A 32 -4.26 -1.37 -10.85
C ASN A 32 -5.63 -1.65 -10.20
N ASN A 33 -5.68 -1.89 -8.90
CA ASN A 33 -6.94 -2.12 -8.20
C ASN A 33 -7.54 -0.80 -7.69
N THR A 34 -8.85 -0.78 -7.50
CA THR A 34 -9.59 0.33 -6.89
C THR A 34 -10.22 -0.13 -5.57
N ALA A 35 -9.86 0.50 -4.46
CA ALA A 35 -10.35 0.16 -3.12
C ALA A 35 -10.67 1.42 -2.31
N ASN A 36 -11.85 1.98 -2.54
CA ASN A 36 -12.32 3.23 -1.94
C ASN A 36 -13.36 3.00 -0.84
N ASN A 37 -13.46 3.94 0.11
CA ASN A 37 -14.47 3.96 1.17
C ASN A 37 -14.45 2.71 2.08
N ASN A 38 -13.26 2.22 2.42
CA ASN A 38 -13.03 1.13 3.37
C ASN A 38 -12.32 1.66 4.63
N VAL A 39 -12.17 0.83 5.67
CA VAL A 39 -11.25 1.19 6.76
C VAL A 39 -9.81 1.18 6.25
N ARG A 40 -9.36 0.07 5.65
CA ARG A 40 -8.13 0.06 4.83
C ARG A 40 -8.49 -0.24 3.38
N GLY A 41 -8.03 0.58 2.45
CA GLY A 41 -8.25 0.34 1.03
C GLY A 41 -7.54 -0.95 0.61
N ILE A 42 -6.22 -0.93 0.64
CA ILE A 42 -5.38 -2.09 0.39
C ILE A 42 -4.53 -2.36 1.64
N TYR A 43 -4.64 -3.56 2.19
CA TYR A 43 -3.84 -4.02 3.32
C TYR A 43 -3.06 -5.27 2.94
N HIS A 44 -1.74 -5.20 3.04
CA HIS A 44 -0.87 -6.32 2.73
C HIS A 44 0.04 -6.62 3.91
N GLU A 45 -0.15 -7.80 4.50
CA GLU A 45 0.59 -8.27 5.69
C GLU A 45 1.70 -9.27 5.33
N GLY A 46 2.28 -9.19 4.13
CA GLY A 46 3.14 -10.24 3.59
C GLY A 46 4.46 -9.75 3.00
N TYR A 47 4.87 -10.44 1.93
CA TYR A 47 6.07 -10.12 1.15
C TYR A 47 5.63 -9.62 -0.23
N PRO A 48 5.27 -8.33 -0.41
CA PRO A 48 4.87 -7.87 -1.73
C PRO A 48 6.11 -7.67 -2.58
N TYR A 49 6.01 -8.03 -3.86
CA TYR A 49 7.07 -7.74 -4.82
C TYR A 49 6.79 -6.41 -5.53
N LEU A 50 5.54 -6.21 -5.97
CA LEU A 50 5.09 -4.97 -6.59
C LEU A 50 3.70 -4.58 -6.11
N ILE A 51 3.54 -3.35 -5.62
CA ILE A 51 2.25 -2.73 -5.38
C ILE A 51 2.20 -1.46 -6.22
N SER A 52 1.50 -1.49 -7.36
CA SER A 52 1.58 -0.42 -8.34
C SER A 52 0.27 -0.02 -8.99
N GLY A 53 0.09 1.27 -9.25
CA GLY A 53 -1.04 1.80 -10.02
C GLY A 53 -2.39 1.69 -9.32
N ASN A 54 -2.43 1.41 -8.02
CA ASN A 54 -3.69 1.23 -7.31
C ASN A 54 -4.30 2.57 -6.89
N THR A 55 -5.64 2.63 -6.81
CA THR A 55 -6.39 3.77 -6.29
C THR A 55 -7.07 3.39 -4.98
N ALA A 56 -6.75 4.09 -3.89
CA ALA A 56 -7.31 3.85 -2.57
C ALA A 56 -7.67 5.18 -1.89
N ASN A 57 -8.85 5.70 -2.21
CA ASN A 57 -9.33 7.01 -1.77
C ASN A 57 -10.43 6.89 -0.71
N ASN A 58 -10.58 7.93 0.12
CA ASN A 58 -11.63 8.04 1.13
C ASN A 58 -11.68 6.84 2.11
N ASN A 59 -10.53 6.23 2.39
CA ASN A 59 -10.42 5.20 3.42
C ASN A 59 -9.97 5.82 4.75
N GLN A 60 -9.93 5.05 5.84
CA GLN A 60 -9.14 5.51 6.99
C GLN A 60 -7.65 5.49 6.64
N ILE A 61 -7.18 4.37 6.09
CA ILE A 61 -5.84 4.23 5.52
C ILE A 61 -5.98 3.79 4.06
N GLY A 62 -5.35 4.50 3.13
CA GLY A 62 -5.40 4.17 1.71
C GLY A 62 -4.70 2.83 1.43
N LEU A 63 -3.39 2.81 1.61
CA LEU A 63 -2.55 1.65 1.35
C LEU A 63 -1.65 1.35 2.55
N SER A 64 -1.72 0.13 3.05
CA SER A 64 -1.04 -0.31 4.26
C SER A 64 -0.18 -1.54 3.98
N VAL A 65 1.13 -1.44 4.19
CA VAL A 65 2.09 -2.54 3.96
C VAL A 65 2.81 -2.90 5.24
N TRP A 66 2.50 -4.06 5.79
CA TRP A 66 3.04 -4.52 7.06
C TRP A 66 3.72 -5.87 6.84
N GLY A 67 4.96 -6.02 7.29
CA GLY A 67 5.61 -7.32 7.16
C GLY A 67 7.12 -7.29 7.23
N PRO A 68 7.74 -8.49 7.15
CA PRO A 68 9.19 -8.65 7.16
C PRO A 68 9.90 -8.03 5.95
N GLY A 69 9.14 -7.57 4.96
CA GLY A 69 9.68 -6.88 3.79
C GLY A 69 10.53 -7.74 2.89
N GLY A 70 10.95 -7.08 1.83
CA GLY A 70 11.71 -7.58 0.69
C GLY A 70 11.91 -6.38 -0.23
N ASN A 71 12.94 -6.40 -1.07
CA ASN A 71 13.28 -5.30 -2.00
C ASN A 71 12.17 -5.10 -3.06
N GLY A 72 11.00 -4.66 -2.64
CA GLY A 72 9.83 -4.48 -3.45
C GLY A 72 9.63 -3.03 -3.83
N GLU A 73 8.64 -2.80 -4.67
CA GLU A 73 8.30 -1.48 -5.18
C GLU A 73 6.87 -1.14 -4.82
N LEU A 74 6.68 0.04 -4.23
CA LEU A 74 5.39 0.67 -4.02
C LEU A 74 5.35 1.91 -4.90
N SER A 75 4.68 1.85 -6.05
CA SER A 75 4.77 2.91 -7.06
C SER A 75 3.47 3.31 -7.74
N ARG A 76 3.33 4.58 -8.15
CA ARG A 76 2.16 5.04 -8.93
C ARG A 76 0.80 4.81 -8.26
N ASN A 77 0.75 4.66 -6.95
CA ASN A 77 -0.51 4.51 -6.23
C ASN A 77 -1.09 5.89 -5.94
N ILE A 78 -2.41 5.99 -6.02
CA ILE A 78 -3.19 7.20 -5.73
C ILE A 78 -3.93 6.97 -4.41
N ALA A 79 -3.68 7.82 -3.43
CA ALA A 79 -4.32 7.74 -2.11
C ALA A 79 -4.76 9.13 -1.64
N ILE A 80 -6.00 9.49 -2.00
CA ILE A 80 -6.59 10.82 -1.79
C ILE A 80 -7.68 10.78 -0.72
N ASP A 81 -7.73 11.81 0.13
CA ASP A 81 -8.76 12.03 1.16
C ASP A 81 -8.95 10.85 2.13
N ASN A 82 -7.89 10.09 2.37
CA ASN A 82 -7.84 9.11 3.44
C ASN A 82 -7.66 9.81 4.80
N SER A 83 -8.48 9.43 5.78
CA SER A 83 -8.64 10.22 7.01
C SER A 83 -7.49 10.12 8.00
N GLU A 84 -6.62 9.10 7.88
CA GLU A 84 -5.44 8.91 8.74
C GLU A 84 -4.15 8.97 7.91
N TYR A 85 -3.96 8.02 6.99
CA TYR A 85 -2.78 7.95 6.12
C TYR A 85 -3.18 7.60 4.69
N GLY A 86 -2.51 8.21 3.71
CA GLY A 86 -2.63 7.80 2.32
C GLY A 86 -1.88 6.50 2.13
N ILE A 87 -0.63 6.47 2.60
CA ILE A 87 0.21 5.29 2.63
C ILE A 87 0.82 5.16 4.03
N ASP A 88 0.73 3.98 4.63
CA ASP A 88 1.55 3.61 5.79
C ASP A 88 2.29 2.31 5.52
N PHE A 89 3.51 2.19 6.03
CA PHE A 89 4.18 0.91 6.00
C PHE A 89 5.11 0.67 7.18
N ASN A 90 5.12 -0.58 7.61
CA ASN A 90 6.01 -1.15 8.60
C ASN A 90 6.69 -2.36 7.97
N SER A 91 7.66 -2.07 7.11
CA SER A 91 8.36 -3.10 6.37
C SER A 91 9.75 -2.66 5.97
N PHE A 92 10.65 -3.64 5.87
CA PHE A 92 12.04 -3.42 5.50
C PHE A 92 12.17 -3.31 3.97
N SER A 93 12.80 -2.22 3.51
CA SER A 93 13.28 -2.02 2.13
C SER A 93 12.21 -1.94 1.01
N PHE A 94 11.47 -0.84 0.92
CA PHE A 94 10.67 -0.50 -0.28
C PHE A 94 11.26 0.67 -1.04
N ASN A 95 11.20 0.60 -2.37
CA ASN A 95 11.26 1.78 -3.20
C ASN A 95 9.86 2.41 -3.23
N LEU A 96 9.76 3.66 -2.78
CA LEU A 96 8.53 4.45 -2.87
C LEU A 96 8.72 5.50 -3.97
N THR A 97 8.03 5.33 -5.09
CA THR A 97 8.23 6.17 -6.29
C THR A 97 6.90 6.55 -6.93
N GLU A 98 6.76 7.81 -7.36
CA GLU A 98 5.61 8.25 -8.18
C GLU A 98 4.22 8.04 -7.52
N ASN A 99 4.13 7.87 -6.19
CA ASN A 99 2.85 7.77 -5.50
C ASN A 99 2.28 9.17 -5.27
N PHE A 100 0.97 9.30 -5.43
CA PHE A 100 0.25 10.56 -5.36
C PHE A 100 -0.72 10.55 -4.17
N MET A 101 -0.50 11.45 -3.22
CA MET A 101 -1.32 11.60 -2.03
C MET A 101 -1.81 13.04 -1.92
N VAL A 102 -3.11 13.24 -1.70
CA VAL A 102 -3.71 14.57 -1.47
C VAL A 102 -4.68 14.46 -0.31
N GLY A 103 -4.62 15.39 0.65
CA GLY A 103 -5.48 15.31 1.84
C GLY A 103 -5.14 14.14 2.76
N SER A 104 -3.97 13.50 2.57
CA SER A 104 -3.52 12.33 3.32
C SER A 104 -2.00 12.31 3.48
N GLY A 105 -1.50 11.69 4.55
CA GLY A 105 -0.05 11.64 4.86
C GLY A 105 0.63 10.31 4.52
N LEU A 106 1.96 10.31 4.66
CA LEU A 106 2.81 9.10 4.66
C LEU A 106 3.28 8.79 6.08
N ALA A 107 3.14 7.54 6.53
CA ALA A 107 3.67 7.08 7.83
C ALA A 107 4.71 5.96 7.68
N LEU A 108 5.85 6.15 8.35
CA LEU A 108 6.99 5.23 8.37
C LEU A 108 7.19 4.70 9.79
N TRP A 109 6.79 3.46 10.05
CA TRP A 109 6.78 2.92 11.42
C TRP A 109 8.11 2.24 11.78
N GLY A 110 8.83 2.81 12.76
CA GLY A 110 9.97 2.17 13.41
C GLY A 110 11.23 2.01 12.55
N GLN A 111 11.29 2.63 11.37
CA GLN A 111 12.44 2.55 10.46
C GLN A 111 13.15 3.91 10.32
N PRO A 112 14.48 3.97 10.42
CA PRO A 112 15.22 5.20 10.16
C PRO A 112 15.08 5.59 8.68
N ILE A 113 14.84 6.87 8.42
CA ILE A 113 14.63 7.41 7.07
C ILE A 113 15.80 7.11 6.11
N GLU A 114 17.00 6.96 6.67
CA GLU A 114 18.25 6.63 5.99
C GLU A 114 18.23 5.28 5.25
N ARG A 115 17.35 4.35 5.67
CA ARG A 115 17.14 3.06 4.97
C ARG A 115 16.37 3.21 3.66
N PHE A 116 15.86 4.40 3.37
CA PHE A 116 15.07 4.69 2.20
C PHE A 116 15.71 5.75 1.31
N SER A 117 17.00 5.58 1.01
CA SER A 117 17.84 6.50 0.23
C SER A 117 17.37 6.79 -1.21
N THR A 118 16.19 6.31 -1.61
CA THR A 118 15.58 6.46 -2.94
C THR A 118 14.14 7.01 -2.91
N ILE A 119 13.60 7.42 -1.75
CA ILE A 119 12.22 7.92 -1.68
C ILE A 119 12.10 9.27 -2.41
N HIS A 120 11.27 9.30 -3.44
CA HIS A 120 10.74 10.52 -4.04
C HIS A 120 9.28 10.69 -3.62
N ILE A 121 8.99 11.72 -2.81
CA ILE A 121 7.64 12.05 -2.33
C ILE A 121 7.14 13.29 -3.07
N ASP A 122 6.13 13.12 -3.92
CA ASP A 122 5.32 14.22 -4.44
C ASP A 122 4.03 14.32 -3.59
N THR A 123 4.14 15.02 -2.46
CA THR A 123 3.01 15.40 -1.57
C THR A 123 2.54 16.81 -1.84
#